data_AF-A0A915LTX7-F1
#
_entry.id   AF-A0A915LTX7-F1
#
_cell.length_a   1.000
_cell.length_b   1.000
_cell.length_c   1.000
_cell.angle_alpha   90.00
_cell.angle_beta   90.00
_cell.angle_gamma   90.00
#
_symmetry.space_group_name_H-M   'P 1'
#
loop_
_entity.id
_entity.type
_entity.pdbx_description
1 polymer ?
#
loop_
_entity_poly.entity_id
_entity_poly.type
_entity_poly.pdbx_seq_one_letter_code
_entity_poly.pdbx_strand_id
1 'polypeptide(L)'
;MSGKKRGLESGSKFLNWVVMDRVGAGAFGEVYRVRGANNQVYALKTEHCDAEHNVLMMDVTVLQDAGRQQFKHFAKIIESGRYNMEYCRADDVESWIYMIVEMTSAGIPWRRIQNMSELGEQKRRVHALEPGMVRDLFNGCPPEYGRKLLS
;
A
#
# COMPACT_ATOMS: atom_id res chain seq x y z
N MET A 1 7.88 27.36 -12.71
CA MET A 1 7.89 26.35 -11.63
C MET A 1 8.02 24.98 -12.28
N SER A 2 9.12 24.28 -12.05
CA SER A 2 9.47 23.04 -12.73
C SER A 2 8.48 21.94 -12.35
N GLY A 3 7.71 21.45 -13.33
CA GLY A 3 6.78 20.34 -13.13
C GLY A 3 7.57 19.08 -12.76
N LYS A 4 7.27 18.51 -11.59
CA LYS A 4 7.84 17.23 -11.14
C LYS A 4 7.65 16.21 -12.27
N LYS A 5 8.75 15.65 -12.81
CA LYS A 5 8.66 14.63 -13.86
C LYS A 5 7.82 13.47 -13.34
N ARG A 6 6.71 13.18 -14.02
CA ARG A 6 5.85 12.03 -13.74
C ARG A 6 6.53 10.81 -14.38
N GLY A 7 6.96 9.86 -13.57
CA GLY A 7 7.60 8.63 -14.02
C GLY A 7 8.88 8.27 -13.23
N LEU A 8 9.31 7.03 -13.36
CA LEU A 8 10.54 6.53 -12.73
C LEU A 8 11.75 6.92 -13.58
N GLU A 9 12.83 7.38 -12.93
CA GLU A 9 14.03 7.81 -13.63
C GLU A 9 14.97 6.64 -13.92
N SER A 10 15.61 6.65 -15.09
CA SER A 10 16.66 5.68 -15.43
C SER A 10 17.81 5.75 -14.43
N GLY A 11 18.30 4.60 -13.98
CA GLY A 11 19.31 4.45 -12.93
C GLY A 11 18.78 4.55 -11.51
N SER A 12 17.54 4.99 -11.30
CA SER A 12 16.94 5.04 -9.97
C SER A 12 16.61 3.65 -9.43
N LYS A 13 16.62 3.52 -8.09
CA LYS A 13 16.07 2.35 -7.41
C LYS A 13 14.59 2.57 -7.14
N PHE A 14 13.78 1.60 -7.53
CA PHE A 14 12.39 1.49 -7.15
C PHE A 14 12.19 0.19 -6.37
N LEU A 15 12.05 0.29 -5.05
CA LEU A 15 12.08 -0.87 -4.14
C LEU A 15 13.35 -1.71 -4.39
N ASN A 16 13.19 -3.00 -4.66
CA ASN A 16 14.27 -3.96 -4.94
C ASN A 16 14.74 -3.96 -6.41
N TRP A 17 14.25 -3.01 -7.21
CA TRP A 17 14.45 -2.99 -8.65
C TRP A 17 15.29 -1.78 -9.07
N VAL A 18 16.22 -1.98 -10.01
CA VAL A 18 16.93 -0.88 -10.68
C VAL A 18 16.23 -0.57 -11.99
N VAL A 19 15.76 0.66 -12.15
CA VAL A 19 15.09 1.13 -13.37
C VAL A 19 16.15 1.35 -14.44
N MET A 20 16.02 0.68 -15.58
CA MET A 20 16.97 0.82 -16.69
C MET A 20 16.51 1.89 -17.66
N ASP A 21 15.31 1.75 -18.22
CA ASP A 21 14.77 2.67 -19.22
C ASP A 21 13.26 2.50 -19.30
N ARG A 22 12.58 3.53 -19.81
CA ARG A 22 11.15 3.46 -20.12
C ARG A 22 10.98 2.80 -21.49
N VAL A 23 10.26 1.68 -21.50
CA VAL A 23 9.98 0.88 -22.69
C VAL A 23 8.73 1.38 -23.41
N GLY A 24 7.77 1.94 -22.67
CA GLY A 24 6.55 2.49 -23.27
C GLY A 24 5.72 3.33 -22.31
N ALA A 25 4.83 4.14 -22.87
CA ALA A 25 3.85 4.93 -22.15
C ALA A 25 2.51 4.88 -22.90
N GLY A 26 1.41 4.77 -22.16
CA GLY A 26 0.06 4.75 -22.71
C GLY A 26 -0.96 5.40 -21.77
N ALA A 27 -2.24 5.33 -22.12
CA ALA A 27 -3.32 5.94 -21.33
C ALA A 27 -3.37 5.42 -19.88
N PHE A 28 -3.04 4.13 -19.70
CA PHE A 28 -3.05 3.43 -18.41
C PHE A 28 -1.64 3.37 -17.80
N GLY A 29 -0.86 4.44 -17.91
CA GLY A 29 0.48 4.54 -17.32
C GLY A 29 1.62 3.95 -18.15
N GLU A 30 2.72 3.59 -17.49
CA GLU A 30 4.04 3.43 -18.11
C GLU A 30 4.64 2.04 -17.89
N VAL A 31 5.52 1.61 -18.80
CA VAL A 31 6.25 0.35 -18.72
C VAL A 31 7.74 0.64 -18.71
N TYR A 32 8.45 0.04 -17.77
CA TYR A 32 9.89 0.19 -17.58
C TYR A 32 10.60 -1.15 -17.71
N ARG A 33 11.81 -1.13 -18.26
CA ARG A 33 12.75 -2.23 -18.14
C ARG A 33 13.43 -2.11 -16.79
N VAL A 34 13.39 -3.17 -15.98
CA VAL A 34 13.96 -3.19 -14.63
C VAL A 34 14.88 -4.38 -14.44
N ARG A 35 15.88 -4.24 -13.56
CA ARG A 35 16.80 -5.30 -13.18
C ARG A 35 16.60 -5.67 -11.71
N GLY A 36 16.43 -6.96 -11.43
CA GLY A 36 16.35 -7.51 -10.06
C GLY A 36 17.73 -7.81 -9.46
N ALA A 37 17.75 -8.21 -8.19
CA ALA A 37 18.99 -8.54 -7.46
C ALA A 37 19.80 -9.70 -8.09
N ASN A 38 19.13 -10.61 -8.78
CA ASN A 38 19.74 -11.72 -9.52
C ASN A 38 20.27 -11.31 -10.92
N ASN A 39 20.36 -10.01 -11.21
CA ASN A 39 20.67 -9.44 -12.52
C ASN A 39 19.70 -9.81 -13.65
N GLN A 40 18.60 -10.50 -13.37
CA GLN A 40 17.58 -10.79 -14.37
C GLN A 40 16.78 -9.53 -14.68
N VAL A 41 16.44 -9.36 -15.96
CA VAL A 41 15.70 -8.22 -16.49
C VAL A 41 14.23 -8.57 -16.65
N TYR A 42 13.36 -7.63 -16.29
CA TYR A 42 11.90 -7.75 -16.33
C TYR A 42 11.25 -6.46 -16.85
N ALA A 43 9.94 -6.53 -17.12
CA ALA A 43 9.10 -5.36 -17.37
C ALA A 43 8.32 -4.99 -16.10
N LEU A 44 8.38 -3.72 -15.70
CA LEU A 44 7.60 -3.14 -14.62
C LEU A 44 6.53 -2.24 -15.22
N LYS A 45 5.26 -2.59 -15.03
CA LYS A 45 4.12 -1.75 -15.39
C LYS A 45 3.70 -0.93 -14.17
N THR A 46 3.45 0.37 -14.37
CA THR A 46 2.97 1.27 -13.31
C THR A 46 1.72 2.01 -13.76
N GLU A 47 0.78 2.18 -12.85
CA GLU A 47 -0.35 3.10 -12.96
C GLU A 47 -0.29 4.13 -11.83
N HIS A 48 -0.78 5.34 -12.11
CA HIS A 48 -0.85 6.40 -11.13
C HIS A 48 -2.05 6.19 -10.22
N CYS A 49 -1.85 6.16 -8.90
CA CYS A 49 -2.94 5.91 -7.95
C CYS A 49 -4.07 6.96 -8.01
N ASP A 50 -3.77 8.19 -8.43
CA ASP A 50 -4.69 9.30 -8.63
C ASP A 50 -5.36 9.32 -10.00
N ALA A 51 -5.11 8.33 -10.86
CA ALA A 51 -5.84 8.19 -12.11
C ALA A 51 -7.33 7.95 -11.85
N GLU A 52 -8.19 8.60 -12.63
CA GLU A 52 -9.66 8.48 -12.55
C GLU A 52 -10.12 7.02 -12.72
N HIS A 53 -9.37 6.25 -13.52
CA HIS A 53 -9.61 4.83 -13.76
C HIS A 53 -8.30 4.05 -13.60
N ASN A 54 -8.21 3.25 -12.55
CA ASN A 54 -7.11 2.31 -12.32
C ASN A 54 -7.56 0.90 -12.70
N VAL A 55 -6.88 0.28 -13.67
CA VAL A 55 -7.21 -1.04 -14.20
C VAL A 55 -6.05 -2.04 -14.09
N LEU A 56 -4.87 -1.64 -13.62
CA LEU A 56 -3.72 -2.53 -13.43
C LEU A 56 -4.04 -3.73 -12.53
N MET A 57 -4.96 -3.57 -11.59
CA MET A 57 -5.40 -4.66 -10.72
C MET A 57 -6.11 -5.77 -11.52
N MET A 58 -6.74 -5.45 -12.65
CA MET A 58 -7.31 -6.43 -13.57
C MET A 58 -6.22 -7.33 -14.17
N ASP A 59 -5.14 -6.73 -14.68
CA ASP A 59 -3.98 -7.48 -15.19
C ASP A 59 -3.38 -8.36 -14.10
N VAL A 60 -3.21 -7.82 -12.88
CA VAL A 60 -2.72 -8.58 -11.73
C VAL A 60 -3.61 -9.80 -11.47
N THR A 61 -4.92 -9.60 -11.44
CA THR A 61 -5.89 -10.67 -11.16
C THR A 61 -5.87 -11.76 -12.24
N VAL A 62 -5.92 -11.37 -13.51
CA VAL A 62 -5.95 -12.30 -14.64
C VAL A 62 -4.64 -13.09 -14.74
N LEU A 63 -3.49 -12.44 -14.61
CA LEU A 63 -2.20 -13.10 -14.74
C LEU A 63 -1.86 -13.98 -13.52
N GLN A 64 -2.29 -13.61 -12.31
CA GLN A 64 -2.21 -14.49 -11.13
C GLN A 64 -3.04 -15.75 -11.34
N ASP A 65 -4.27 -15.61 -11.82
CA ASP A 65 -5.14 -16.76 -12.08
C ASP A 65 -4.60 -17.66 -13.19
N ALA A 66 -4.16 -17.08 -14.31
CA ALA A 66 -3.49 -17.80 -15.39
C ALA A 66 -2.23 -18.55 -14.90
N GLY A 67 -1.47 -17.94 -13.99
CA GLY A 67 -0.32 -18.56 -13.34
C GLY A 67 -0.70 -19.76 -12.46
N ARG A 68 -1.76 -19.62 -11.64
CA ARG A 68 -2.31 -20.72 -10.81
C ARG A 68 -2.80 -21.89 -11.67
N GLN A 69 -3.44 -21.58 -12.80
CA GLN A 69 -3.90 -22.58 -13.77
C GLN A 69 -2.80 -23.09 -14.71
N GLN A 70 -1.57 -22.59 -14.56
CA GLN A 70 -0.39 -22.98 -15.35
C GLN A 70 -0.55 -22.80 -16.86
N PHE A 71 -1.24 -21.73 -17.29
CA PHE A 71 -1.35 -21.40 -18.71
C PHE A 71 0.02 -21.03 -19.29
N LYS A 72 0.40 -21.70 -20.39
CA LYS A 72 1.74 -21.58 -20.99
C LYS A 72 1.97 -20.29 -21.76
N HIS A 73 0.90 -19.67 -22.26
CA HIS A 73 0.96 -18.56 -23.21
C HIS A 73 0.60 -17.20 -22.59
N PHE A 74 0.68 -17.10 -21.25
CA PHE A 74 0.46 -15.85 -20.52
C PHE A 74 1.77 -15.36 -19.90
N ALA A 75 1.86 -14.04 -19.71
CA ALA A 75 2.93 -13.45 -18.92
C ALA A 75 2.87 -13.95 -17.47
N LYS A 76 4.02 -14.07 -16.83
CA LYS A 76 4.12 -14.43 -15.41
C LYS A 76 4.33 -13.17 -14.59
N ILE A 77 3.57 -13.04 -13.50
CA ILE A 77 3.84 -12.02 -12.49
C ILE A 77 5.02 -12.48 -11.65
N ILE A 78 5.99 -11.58 -11.48
CA ILE A 78 7.10 -11.75 -10.55
C ILE A 78 6.78 -11.07 -9.22
N GLU A 79 6.26 -9.86 -9.27
CA GLU A 79 5.85 -9.07 -8.11
C GLU A 79 4.72 -8.10 -8.52
N SER A 80 3.83 -7.78 -7.58
CA SER A 80 2.76 -6.77 -7.75
C SER A 80 2.49 -6.07 -6.43
N GLY A 81 2.23 -4.76 -6.46
CA GLY A 81 1.94 -4.00 -5.25
C GLY A 81 1.51 -2.57 -5.54
N ARG A 82 1.18 -1.84 -4.47
CA ARG A 82 0.92 -0.40 -4.49
C ARG A 82 2.03 0.29 -3.70
N TYR A 83 2.51 1.43 -4.20
CA TYR A 83 3.63 2.17 -3.61
C TYR A 83 3.23 3.63 -3.39
N ASN A 84 3.67 4.21 -2.27
CA ASN A 84 3.37 5.59 -1.87
C ASN A 84 1.87 5.94 -1.92
N MET A 85 1.00 5.05 -1.43
CA MET A 85 -0.36 5.48 -1.10
C MET A 85 -0.30 6.28 0.20
N GLU A 86 -0.28 7.60 0.08
CA GLU A 86 -0.72 8.47 1.16
C GLU A 86 -2.25 8.34 1.22
N TYR A 87 -2.76 7.76 2.33
CA TYR A 87 -4.15 7.78 2.80
C TYR A 87 -5.24 7.39 1.77
N CYS A 88 -5.70 6.15 1.84
CA CYS A 88 -6.86 5.63 1.12
C CYS A 88 -8.16 5.75 1.95
N ARG A 89 -9.31 5.45 1.33
CA ARG A 89 -10.62 5.36 2.02
C ARG A 89 -10.64 4.37 3.20
N ALA A 90 -9.75 3.37 3.19
CA ALA A 90 -9.56 2.49 4.33
C ALA A 90 -8.94 3.24 5.52
N ASP A 91 -8.00 4.16 5.28
CA ASP A 91 -7.48 5.07 6.29
C ASP A 91 -8.54 6.06 6.77
N ASP A 92 -9.47 6.51 5.92
CA ASP A 92 -10.60 7.35 6.37
C ASP A 92 -11.50 6.61 7.37
N VAL A 93 -11.79 5.33 7.12
CA VAL A 93 -12.56 4.48 8.06
C VAL A 93 -11.76 4.22 9.34
N GLU A 94 -10.45 4.00 9.23
CA GLU A 94 -9.54 3.89 10.38
C GLU A 94 -9.55 5.17 11.22
N SER A 95 -9.47 6.33 10.57
CA SER A 95 -9.58 7.65 11.19
C SER A 95 -10.92 7.88 11.88
N TRP A 96 -12.04 7.37 11.33
CA TRP A 96 -13.34 7.44 11.99
C TRP A 96 -13.37 6.65 13.29
N ILE A 97 -12.78 5.45 13.29
CA ILE A 97 -12.67 4.64 14.51
C ILE A 97 -11.89 5.42 15.57
N TYR A 98 -10.76 6.03 15.19
CA TYR A 98 -9.96 6.82 16.13
C TYR A 98 -10.66 8.07 16.63
N MET A 99 -11.42 8.75 15.77
CA MET A 99 -12.25 9.88 16.18
C MET A 99 -13.34 9.45 17.17
N ILE A 100 -14.01 8.31 16.93
CA ILE A 100 -15.02 7.76 17.84
C ILE A 100 -14.41 7.38 19.18
N VAL A 101 -13.25 6.72 19.18
CA VAL A 101 -12.50 6.40 20.40
C VAL A 101 -12.14 7.69 21.14
N GLU A 102 -11.56 8.68 20.47
CA GLU A 102 -11.19 9.96 21.08
C GLU A 102 -12.40 10.69 21.69
N MET A 103 -13.55 10.69 21.00
CA MET A 103 -14.79 11.28 21.52
C MET A 103 -15.34 10.53 22.74
N THR A 104 -15.10 9.22 22.84
CA THR A 104 -15.71 8.36 23.86
C THR A 104 -14.84 8.22 25.10
N SER A 105 -13.51 8.12 24.95
CA SER A 105 -12.54 7.93 26.05
C SER A 105 -11.65 9.14 26.31
N ALA A 106 -11.87 10.26 25.60
CA ALA A 106 -11.10 11.50 25.68
C ALA A 106 -9.60 11.36 25.32
N GLY A 107 -9.17 10.23 24.76
CA GLY A 107 -7.77 10.03 24.38
C GLY A 107 -7.52 8.79 23.52
N ILE A 108 -6.56 8.93 22.61
CA ILE A 108 -5.96 7.84 21.83
C ILE A 108 -4.49 7.68 22.21
N PRO A 109 -3.92 6.45 22.17
CA PRO A 109 -2.57 6.18 22.67
C PRO A 109 -1.47 7.03 22.02
N TRP A 110 -1.66 7.39 20.75
CA TRP A 110 -0.66 8.14 19.96
C TRP A 110 -0.91 9.64 19.88
N ARG A 111 -1.80 10.22 20.69
CA ARG A 111 -2.14 11.66 20.67
C ARG A 111 -0.92 12.59 20.78
N ARG A 112 0.16 12.12 21.40
CA ARG A 112 1.40 12.89 21.63
C ARG A 112 2.57 12.48 20.75
N ILE A 113 2.39 11.52 19.84
CA ILE A 113 3.45 11.02 18.95
C ILE A 113 3.51 11.92 17.72
N GLN A 114 4.59 12.68 17.57
CA GLN A 114 4.84 13.51 16.37
C GLN A 114 5.70 12.80 15.32
N ASN A 115 6.44 11.77 15.71
CA ASN A 115 7.26 11.00 14.80
C ASN A 115 6.39 10.04 13.97
N MET A 116 6.37 10.24 12.65
CA MET A 116 5.51 9.46 11.74
C MET A 116 5.90 7.98 11.68
N SER A 117 7.18 7.65 11.84
CA SER A 117 7.65 6.26 11.88
C SER A 117 7.19 5.54 13.14
N GLU A 118 7.23 6.24 14.28
CA GLU A 118 6.77 5.72 15.57
C GLU A 118 5.24 5.55 15.58
N LEU A 119 4.50 6.54 15.06
CA LEU A 119 3.05 6.44 14.87
C LEU A 119 2.68 5.23 14.00
N GLY A 120 3.39 5.05 12.89
CA GLY A 120 3.17 3.92 11.98
C GLY A 120 3.48 2.55 12.61
N GLU A 121 4.44 2.46 13.53
CA GLU A 121 4.72 1.24 14.30
C GLU A 121 3.60 0.94 15.30
N GLN A 122 3.14 1.93 16.06
CA GLN A 122 2.04 1.76 17.03
C GLN A 122 0.75 1.30 16.35
N LYS A 123 0.40 1.89 15.20
CA LYS A 123 -0.75 1.46 14.38
C LYS A 123 -0.60 0.03 13.86
N ARG A 124 0.60 -0.35 13.38
CA ARG A 124 0.89 -1.72 12.93
C ARG A 124 0.68 -2.74 14.04
N ARG A 125 1.06 -2.42 15.27
CA ARG A 125 0.86 -3.30 16.44
C ARG A 125 -0.62 -3.45 16.83
N VAL A 126 -1.41 -2.38 16.69
CA VAL A 126 -2.88 -2.46 16.82
C VAL A 126 -3.49 -3.33 15.71
N HIS A 127 -3.06 -3.16 14.45
CA HIS A 127 -3.53 -3.97 13.32
C HIS A 127 -3.12 -5.45 13.44
N ALA A 128 -1.97 -5.72 14.05
CA ALA A 128 -1.53 -7.08 14.41
C ALA A 128 -2.30 -7.68 15.61
N LEU A 129 -3.28 -6.95 16.15
CA LEU A 129 -4.11 -7.35 17.28
C LEU A 129 -3.31 -7.70 18.53
N GLU A 130 -2.20 -6.98 18.77
CA GLU A 130 -1.42 -7.18 19.99
C GLU A 130 -2.31 -6.89 21.22
N PRO A 131 -2.48 -7.86 22.15
CA PRO A 131 -3.48 -7.75 23.22
C PRO A 131 -3.34 -6.50 24.09
N GLY A 132 -2.11 -6.09 24.40
CA GLY A 132 -1.84 -4.88 25.17
C GLY A 132 -2.23 -3.61 24.40
N MET A 133 -1.94 -3.56 23.10
CA MET A 133 -2.20 -2.40 22.26
C MET A 133 -3.69 -2.16 22.02
N VAL A 134 -4.44 -3.24 21.75
CA VAL A 134 -5.89 -3.15 21.56
C VAL A 134 -6.59 -2.76 22.85
N ARG A 135 -6.17 -3.33 23.99
CA ARG A 135 -6.69 -2.95 25.31
C ARG A 135 -6.44 -1.48 25.61
N ASP A 136 -5.23 -1.00 25.34
CA ASP A 136 -4.86 0.39 25.64
C ASP A 136 -5.57 1.38 24.70
N LEU A 137 -5.82 1.01 23.44
CA LEU A 137 -6.62 1.81 22.50
C LEU A 137 -8.08 1.96 22.94
N PHE A 138 -8.73 0.88 23.38
CA PHE A 138 -10.12 0.89 23.80
C PHE A 138 -10.32 1.13 25.30
N ASN A 139 -9.28 1.56 26.01
CA ASN A 139 -9.39 1.83 27.43
C ASN A 139 -10.41 2.95 27.68
N GLY A 140 -11.40 2.70 28.54
CA GLY A 140 -12.51 3.62 28.79
C GLY A 140 -13.58 3.68 27.69
N CYS A 141 -13.46 2.91 26.61
CA CYS A 141 -14.52 2.76 25.61
C CYS A 141 -15.52 1.64 26.01
N PRO A 142 -16.75 1.64 25.45
CA PRO A 142 -17.68 0.53 25.58
C PRO A 142 -17.05 -0.81 25.17
N PRO A 143 -17.30 -1.91 25.92
CA PRO A 143 -16.69 -3.22 25.65
C PRO A 143 -16.94 -3.79 24.25
N GLU A 144 -17.98 -3.32 23.56
CA GLU A 144 -18.37 -3.74 22.22
C GLU A 144 -17.38 -3.29 21.13
N TYR A 145 -16.61 -2.22 21.37
CA TYR A 145 -15.70 -1.67 20.35
C TYR A 145 -14.55 -2.62 20.02
N GLY A 146 -14.01 -3.31 21.03
CA GLY A 146 -12.97 -4.31 20.84
C GLY A 146 -13.45 -5.59 20.14
N ARG A 147 -14.75 -5.91 20.19
CA ARG A 147 -15.30 -7.14 19.60
C ARG A 147 -15.48 -7.10 18.08
N LYS A 148 -15.65 -5.91 17.49
CA LYS A 148 -15.93 -5.74 16.04
C LYS A 148 -14.69 -5.56 15.16
N LEU A 149 -13.53 -5.23 15.72
CA LEU A 149 -12.24 -5.23 15.01
C LEU A 149 -11.59 -6.62 14.96
N LEU A 150 -12.18 -7.61 15.64
CA LEU A 150 -11.70 -8.99 15.76
C LEU A 150 -12.51 -10.00 14.92
N SER A 151 -13.46 -9.53 14.10
CA SER A 151 -14.26 -10.34 13.16
C SER A 151 -13.91 -9.99 11.72
#